data_AF-H3A3A7-F1
#
_entry.id   AF-H3A3A7-F1
#
_cell.length_a   1.000
_cell.length_b   1.000
_cell.length_c   1.000
_cell.angle_alpha   90.00
_cell.angle_beta   90.00
_cell.angle_gamma   90.00
#
_symmetry.space_group_name_H-M   'P 1'
#
loop_
_entity.id
_entity.type
_entity.pdbx_description
1 polymer ?
#
loop_
_entity_poly.entity_id
_entity_poly.type
_entity_poly.pdbx_seq_one_letter_code
_entity_poly.pdbx_strand_id
1 'polypeptide(L)'
;MILIVMGVSGSGKTTVGMQLANKLGWKFLDADDYHPEENKEKMAKRIPLNDQDRVPWLCTLHEEIIREASSGQNVILACSALKKAYRKILACGASGSEPYIGHSWGEEMLPSKHILFVYLNGSMEVVSTRLEGRREHFMPITLLQSQYDTLEPPEEPENFITVNVEKGVAEIIADIVPFTE
;
A
#
# COMPACT_ATOMS: atom_id res chain seq x y z
N MET A 1 1.10 -9.04 -13.64
CA MET A 1 1.12 -9.30 -12.19
C MET A 1 1.23 -7.97 -11.46
N ILE A 2 0.56 -7.86 -10.32
CA ILE A 2 0.51 -6.66 -9.49
C ILE A 2 0.95 -7.04 -8.08
N LEU A 3 1.87 -6.29 -7.51
CA LEU A 3 2.36 -6.47 -6.16
C LEU A 3 2.08 -5.20 -5.36
N ILE A 4 1.34 -5.32 -4.25
CA ILE A 4 1.04 -4.20 -3.36
C ILE A 4 1.85 -4.39 -2.08
N VAL A 5 2.91 -3.58 -1.92
CA VAL A 5 3.73 -3.56 -0.70
C VAL A 5 3.00 -2.70 0.33
N MET A 6 2.43 -3.35 1.34
CA MET A 6 1.59 -2.72 2.36
C MET A 6 2.17 -2.77 3.77
N GLY A 7 1.62 -1.94 4.66
CA GLY A 7 2.03 -1.81 6.05
C GLY A 7 2.02 -0.37 6.53
N VAL A 8 2.22 -0.17 7.83
CA VAL A 8 2.23 1.16 8.47
C VAL A 8 3.34 2.06 7.92
N SER A 9 3.20 3.38 8.05
CA SER A 9 4.27 4.32 7.72
C SER A 9 5.53 4.00 8.53
N GLY A 10 6.69 4.12 7.89
CA GLY A 10 7.97 3.70 8.48
C GLY A 10 8.32 2.21 8.31
N SER A 11 7.39 1.36 7.84
CA SER A 11 7.68 -0.08 7.62
C SER A 11 8.67 -0.37 6.50
N GLY A 12 8.92 0.60 5.61
CA GLY A 12 9.89 0.48 4.51
C GLY A 12 9.28 0.20 3.13
N LYS A 13 7.96 0.37 2.95
CA LYS A 13 7.25 0.11 1.68
C LYS A 13 7.94 0.68 0.44
N THR A 14 8.22 1.98 0.41
CA THR A 14 8.89 2.64 -0.73
C THR A 14 10.25 2.04 -1.02
N THR A 15 11.07 1.79 0.01
CA THR A 15 12.40 1.20 -0.15
C THR A 15 12.33 -0.22 -0.71
N VAL A 16 11.45 -1.06 -0.15
CA VAL A 16 11.25 -2.44 -0.61
C VAL A 16 10.69 -2.46 -2.02
N GLY A 17 9.65 -1.68 -2.30
CA GLY A 17 9.00 -1.61 -3.61
C GLY A 17 9.94 -1.13 -4.71
N MET A 18 10.73 -0.09 -4.46
CA MET A 18 11.73 0.42 -5.41
C MET A 18 12.83 -0.61 -5.69
N GLN A 19 13.32 -1.32 -4.67
CA GLN A 19 14.33 -2.36 -4.87
C GLN A 19 13.79 -3.59 -5.59
N LEU A 20 12.55 -4.01 -5.32
CA LEU A 20 11.88 -5.06 -6.09
C LEU A 20 11.75 -4.65 -7.55
N ALA A 21 11.31 -3.42 -7.82
CA ALA A 21 11.11 -2.91 -9.17
C ALA A 21 12.43 -2.88 -9.95
N ASN A 22 13.51 -2.40 -9.35
CA ASN A 22 14.85 -2.42 -9.94
C ASN A 22 15.34 -3.85 -10.22
N LYS A 23 15.05 -4.80 -9.34
CA LYS A 23 15.48 -6.20 -9.48
C LYS A 23 14.68 -6.95 -10.55
N LEU A 24 13.37 -6.71 -10.61
CA LEU A 24 12.44 -7.45 -11.47
C LEU A 24 12.20 -6.75 -12.82
N GLY A 25 12.63 -5.49 -12.97
CA GLY A 25 12.35 -4.67 -14.15
C GLY A 25 10.88 -4.25 -14.25
N TRP A 26 10.19 -4.12 -13.12
CA TRP A 26 8.75 -3.80 -13.06
C TRP A 26 8.52 -2.30 -12.84
N LYS A 27 7.32 -1.82 -13.15
CA LYS A 27 6.92 -0.43 -12.88
C LYS A 27 6.71 -0.23 -11.38
N PHE A 28 7.41 0.71 -10.78
CA PHE A 28 7.16 1.14 -9.40
C PHE A 28 6.24 2.37 -9.37
N LEU A 29 5.24 2.33 -8.47
CA LEU A 29 4.36 3.44 -8.12
C LEU A 29 4.42 3.66 -6.60
N ASP A 30 4.66 4.89 -6.15
CA ASP A 30 4.48 5.27 -4.74
C ASP A 30 3.08 5.88 -4.56
N ALA A 31 2.26 5.29 -3.70
CA ALA A 31 0.88 5.74 -3.55
C ALA A 31 0.77 7.18 -3.01
N ASP A 32 1.77 7.64 -2.27
CA ASP A 32 1.75 8.99 -1.68
C ASP A 32 1.84 10.08 -2.76
N ASP A 33 2.42 9.78 -3.94
CA ASP A 33 2.52 10.70 -5.08
C ASP A 33 1.15 11.03 -5.71
N TYR A 34 0.17 10.13 -5.51
CA TYR A 34 -1.16 10.20 -6.12
C TYR A 34 -2.22 10.84 -5.21
N HIS A 35 -1.84 11.28 -4.01
CA HIS A 35 -2.79 11.98 -3.16
C HIS A 35 -3.25 13.29 -3.81
N PRO A 36 -4.57 13.60 -3.75
CA PRO A 36 -5.05 14.92 -4.16
C PRO A 36 -4.50 15.99 -3.22
N GLU A 37 -4.43 17.23 -3.70
CA GLU A 37 -3.82 18.34 -2.95
C GLU A 37 -4.50 18.57 -1.59
N GLU A 38 -5.82 18.37 -1.51
CA GLU A 38 -6.57 18.46 -0.25
C GLU A 38 -6.07 17.46 0.80
N ASN A 39 -5.70 16.25 0.38
CA ASN A 39 -5.15 15.23 1.28
C ASN A 39 -3.73 15.60 1.69
N LYS A 40 -2.90 16.08 0.76
CA LYS A 40 -1.54 16.56 1.06
C LYS A 40 -1.57 17.69 2.08
N GLU A 41 -2.50 18.64 1.93
CA GLU A 41 -2.69 19.74 2.89
C GLU A 41 -3.09 19.24 4.29
N LYS A 42 -4.03 18.28 4.38
CA LYS A 42 -4.43 17.67 5.66
C LYS A 42 -3.23 16.99 6.33
N MET A 43 -2.49 16.18 5.59
CA MET A 43 -1.31 15.48 6.09
C MET A 43 -0.20 16.44 6.50
N ALA A 44 0.03 17.53 5.75
CA ALA A 44 0.99 18.58 6.09
C ALA A 44 0.63 19.27 7.42
N LYS A 45 -0.67 19.43 7.69
CA LYS A 45 -1.22 19.93 8.96
C LYS A 45 -1.28 18.87 10.06
N ARG A 46 -0.76 17.65 9.82
CA ARG A 46 -0.82 16.47 10.72
C ARG A 46 -2.25 16.06 11.08
N ILE A 47 -3.21 16.37 10.21
CA ILE A 47 -4.60 15.96 10.34
C ILE A 47 -4.72 14.57 9.69
N PRO A 48 -5.17 13.54 10.42
CA PRO A 48 -5.35 12.22 9.83
C PRO A 48 -6.44 12.24 8.77
N LEU A 49 -6.19 11.60 7.63
CA LEU A 49 -7.21 11.38 6.61
C LEU A 49 -8.30 10.44 7.16
N ASN A 50 -9.54 10.62 6.71
CA ASN A 50 -10.64 9.68 6.97
C ASN A 50 -10.91 8.79 5.74
N ASP A 51 -12.00 8.02 5.75
CA ASP A 51 -12.33 7.09 4.66
C ASP A 51 -12.79 7.85 3.41
N GLN A 52 -13.55 8.94 3.57
CA GLN A 52 -14.00 9.79 2.45
C GLN A 52 -12.83 10.47 1.73
N ASP A 53 -11.77 10.80 2.46
CA ASP A 53 -10.53 11.33 1.91
C ASP A 53 -9.75 10.28 1.11
N ARG A 54 -9.73 9.03 1.58
CA ARG A 54 -8.92 7.97 0.98
C ARG A 54 -9.59 7.29 -0.20
N VAL A 55 -10.91 7.20 -0.21
CA VAL A 55 -11.65 6.46 -1.24
C VAL A 55 -11.36 6.98 -2.66
N PRO A 56 -11.45 8.29 -2.97
CA PRO A 56 -11.11 8.80 -4.31
C PRO A 56 -9.65 8.51 -4.70
N TRP A 57 -8.72 8.67 -3.76
CA TRP A 57 -7.30 8.38 -3.94
C TRP A 57 -7.06 6.89 -4.28
N LEU A 58 -7.72 5.97 -3.57
CA LEU A 58 -7.61 4.54 -3.83
C LEU A 58 -8.19 4.15 -5.19
N CYS A 59 -9.27 4.79 -5.63
CA CYS A 59 -9.82 4.60 -6.97
C CYS A 59 -8.82 5.07 -8.04
N THR A 60 -8.19 6.23 -7.87
CA THR A 60 -7.12 6.69 -8.77
C THR A 60 -5.97 5.69 -8.83
N LEU A 61 -5.50 5.18 -7.68
CA LEU A 61 -4.45 4.17 -7.67
C LEU A 61 -4.84 2.89 -8.42
N HIS A 62 -6.10 2.45 -8.29
CA HIS A 62 -6.60 1.32 -9.04
C HIS A 62 -6.52 1.59 -10.56
N GLU A 63 -7.04 2.72 -11.03
CA GLU A 63 -6.99 3.10 -12.45
C GLU A 63 -5.56 3.15 -13.00
N GLU A 64 -4.61 3.67 -12.21
CA GLU A 64 -3.19 3.70 -12.55
C GLU A 64 -2.60 2.27 -12.67
N ILE A 65 -2.92 1.40 -11.70
CA ILE A 65 -2.53 -0.02 -11.76
C ILE A 65 -3.07 -0.69 -13.03
N ILE A 66 -4.36 -0.49 -13.35
CA ILE A 66 -4.99 -1.03 -14.56
C ILE A 66 -4.29 -0.52 -15.81
N ARG A 67 -4.04 0.78 -15.90
CA ARG A 67 -3.43 1.39 -17.08
C ARG A 67 -2.05 0.80 -17.37
N GLU A 68 -1.20 0.71 -16.36
CA GLU A 68 0.13 0.13 -16.51
C GLU A 68 0.04 -1.38 -16.82
N ALA A 69 -0.83 -2.12 -16.13
CA ALA A 69 -1.04 -3.55 -16.40
C ALA A 69 -1.53 -3.83 -17.83
N SER A 70 -2.46 -3.02 -18.34
CA SER A 70 -2.99 -3.11 -19.71
C SER A 70 -1.94 -2.77 -20.77
N SER A 71 -0.87 -2.06 -20.40
CA SER A 71 0.29 -1.83 -21.28
C SER A 71 1.27 -3.02 -21.32
N GLY A 72 0.95 -4.13 -20.65
CA GLY A 72 1.79 -5.32 -20.56
C GLY A 72 2.88 -5.22 -19.48
N GLN A 73 2.83 -4.22 -18.60
CA GLN A 73 3.77 -4.06 -17.49
C GLN A 73 3.30 -4.78 -16.24
N ASN A 74 4.23 -5.37 -15.49
CA ASN A 74 3.98 -5.75 -14.11
C ASN A 74 4.17 -4.53 -13.21
N VAL A 75 3.37 -4.42 -12.15
CA VAL A 75 3.29 -3.21 -11.31
C VAL A 75 3.62 -3.54 -9.87
N ILE A 76 4.41 -2.68 -9.23
CA ILE A 76 4.66 -2.67 -7.79
C ILE A 76 4.16 -1.36 -7.22
N LEU A 77 3.17 -1.43 -6.33
CA LEU A 77 2.61 -0.29 -5.63
C LEU A 77 3.04 -0.30 -4.18
N ALA A 78 3.69 0.75 -3.69
CA ALA A 78 3.85 1.00 -2.26
C ALA A 78 2.61 1.75 -1.74
N CYS A 79 1.75 1.10 -0.96
CA CYS A 79 0.52 1.71 -0.43
C CYS A 79 0.25 1.24 1.00
N SER A 80 -0.18 2.12 1.90
CA SER A 80 -0.48 1.71 3.28
C SER A 80 -1.54 0.60 3.38
N ALA A 81 -2.62 0.71 2.59
CA ALA A 81 -3.68 -0.30 2.41
C ALA A 81 -4.14 -0.98 3.72
N LEU A 82 -4.26 -0.19 4.79
CA LEU A 82 -4.40 -0.68 6.17
C LEU A 82 -5.72 -1.40 6.44
N LYS A 83 -6.82 -1.01 5.79
CA LYS A 83 -8.13 -1.66 5.95
C LYS A 83 -8.41 -2.64 4.81
N LYS A 84 -9.14 -3.71 5.11
CA LYS A 84 -9.67 -4.66 4.12
C LYS A 84 -10.49 -3.97 3.04
N ALA A 85 -11.29 -2.96 3.41
CA ALA A 85 -12.04 -2.16 2.46
C ALA A 85 -11.13 -1.44 1.45
N TYR A 86 -9.96 -0.93 1.88
CA TYR A 86 -9.02 -0.25 0.99
C TYR A 86 -8.37 -1.23 0.02
N ARG A 87 -7.99 -2.42 0.50
CA ARG A 87 -7.46 -3.50 -0.34
C ARG A 87 -8.49 -3.97 -1.37
N LYS A 88 -9.77 -4.02 -0.99
CA LYS A 88 -10.87 -4.32 -1.92
C LYS A 88 -11.00 -3.26 -3.02
N ILE A 89 -10.86 -1.97 -2.71
CA ILE A 89 -10.88 -0.88 -3.73
C ILE A 89 -9.69 -1.01 -4.68
N LEU A 90 -8.47 -1.26 -4.16
CA LEU A 90 -7.30 -1.48 -5.01
C LEU A 90 -7.47 -2.69 -5.93
N ALA A 91 -8.19 -3.73 -5.48
CA ALA A 91 -8.45 -4.92 -6.27
C ALA A 91 -9.59 -4.78 -7.28
N CYS A 92 -10.69 -4.11 -6.91
CA CYS A 92 -11.94 -4.13 -7.66
C CYS A 92 -12.36 -2.75 -8.20
N GLY A 93 -11.53 -1.71 -8.04
CA GLY A 93 -11.88 -0.34 -8.40
C GLY A 93 -13.04 0.20 -7.56
N ALA A 94 -13.83 1.11 -8.14
CA ALA A 94 -14.94 1.72 -7.43
C ALA A 94 -16.05 0.73 -7.03
N SER A 95 -16.17 -0.43 -7.69
CA SER A 95 -17.05 -1.52 -7.23
C SER A 95 -16.63 -2.07 -5.86
N GLY A 96 -15.35 -1.90 -5.47
CA GLY A 96 -14.86 -2.19 -4.12
C GLY A 96 -15.26 -1.16 -3.06
N SER A 97 -15.79 -0.01 -3.48
CA SER A 97 -16.10 1.13 -2.62
C SER A 97 -17.55 1.20 -2.12
N GLU A 98 -18.46 0.32 -2.56
CA GLU A 98 -19.82 0.21 -1.98
C GLU A 98 -19.71 -0.17 -0.50
N PRO A 99 -20.03 0.71 0.48
CA PRO A 99 -21.15 1.67 0.52
C PRO A 99 -20.78 3.18 0.53
N TYR A 100 -19.52 3.53 0.26
CA TYR A 100 -18.99 4.91 0.38
C TYR A 100 -19.21 5.79 -0.86
N ILE A 101 -19.38 5.23 -2.06
CA ILE A 101 -19.60 6.01 -3.29
C ILE A 101 -20.96 5.64 -3.91
N GLY A 102 -21.86 6.63 -4.01
CA GLY A 102 -23.16 6.51 -4.68
C GLY A 102 -23.11 6.64 -6.20
N HIS A 103 -21.99 6.27 -6.84
CA HIS A 103 -21.81 6.39 -8.29
C HIS A 103 -21.33 5.07 -8.89
N SER A 104 -22.01 4.64 -9.97
CA SER A 104 -21.64 3.51 -10.80
C SER A 104 -20.39 3.88 -11.61
N TRP A 105 -19.28 3.23 -11.30
CA TRP A 105 -18.10 3.18 -12.17
C TRP A 105 -18.05 1.79 -12.79
N GLY A 106 -17.55 1.70 -14.03
CA GLY A 106 -17.63 0.50 -14.87
C GLY A 106 -17.12 -0.78 -14.21
N GLU A 107 -17.73 -1.92 -14.59
CA GLU A 107 -17.55 -3.27 -14.03
C GLU A 107 -16.20 -3.95 -14.35
N GLU A 108 -15.12 -3.21 -14.58
CA GLU A 108 -13.82 -3.83 -14.86
C GLU A 108 -13.13 -4.26 -13.56
N MET A 109 -13.52 -5.43 -13.03
CA MET A 109 -12.80 -6.11 -11.95
C MET A 109 -11.50 -6.72 -12.46
N LEU A 110 -10.39 -6.48 -11.75
CA LEU A 110 -9.21 -7.33 -11.92
C LEU A 110 -9.53 -8.74 -11.43
N PRO A 111 -9.12 -9.80 -12.15
CA PRO A 111 -9.16 -11.14 -11.59
C PRO A 111 -8.29 -11.16 -10.34
N SER A 112 -8.86 -11.55 -9.20
CA SER A 112 -8.22 -11.57 -7.87
C SER A 112 -6.89 -12.35 -7.82
N LYS A 113 -6.64 -13.23 -8.79
CA LYS A 113 -5.40 -14.00 -8.94
C LYS A 113 -4.19 -13.19 -9.44
N HIS A 114 -4.37 -11.93 -9.87
CA HIS A 114 -3.26 -11.13 -10.39
C HIS A 114 -2.60 -10.19 -9.37
N ILE A 115 -3.21 -10.02 -8.19
CA ILE A 115 -2.71 -9.12 -7.14
C ILE A 115 -2.15 -9.97 -5.99
N LEU A 116 -0.93 -9.64 -5.55
CA LEU A 116 -0.33 -10.15 -4.33
C LEU A 116 -0.10 -8.99 -3.34
N PHE A 117 -0.67 -9.09 -2.15
CA PHE A 117 -0.38 -8.17 -1.05
C PHE A 117 0.86 -8.64 -0.29
N VAL A 118 1.90 -7.82 -0.25
CA VAL A 118 3.09 -8.06 0.58
C VAL A 118 2.95 -7.23 1.84
N TYR A 119 2.56 -7.86 2.93
CA TYR A 119 2.40 -7.20 4.21
C TYR A 119 3.73 -7.14 4.96
N LEU A 120 4.29 -5.94 5.02
CA LEU A 120 5.45 -5.62 5.84
C LEU A 120 5.02 -5.47 7.30
N ASN A 121 5.10 -6.57 8.05
CA ASN A 121 4.68 -6.66 9.44
C ASN A 121 5.84 -6.37 10.40
N GLY A 122 5.60 -5.51 11.37
CA GLY A 122 6.54 -5.22 12.46
C GLY A 122 5.79 -4.71 13.68
N SER A 123 6.36 -4.92 14.87
CA SER A 123 5.81 -4.33 16.09
C SER A 123 5.98 -2.81 16.08
N MET A 124 5.16 -2.12 16.88
CA MET A 124 5.22 -0.66 17.00
C MET A 124 6.61 -0.20 17.48
N GLU A 125 7.25 -0.96 18.37
CA GLU A 125 8.59 -0.68 18.89
C GLU A 125 9.65 -0.76 17.77
N VAL A 126 9.58 -1.78 16.92
CA VAL A 126 10.50 -1.94 15.78
C VAL A 126 10.35 -0.79 14.79
N VAL A 127 9.11 -0.44 14.44
CA VAL A 127 8.84 0.65 13.48
C VAL A 127 9.23 2.01 14.08
N SER A 128 8.96 2.26 15.37
CA SER A 128 9.38 3.48 16.06
C SER A 128 10.89 3.64 16.04
N THR A 129 11.63 2.58 16.41
CA THR A 129 13.10 2.57 16.42
C THR A 129 13.67 2.89 15.03
N ARG A 130 13.05 2.38 13.97
CA ARG A 130 13.45 2.66 12.58
C ARG A 130 13.19 4.11 12.15
N LEU A 131 12.09 4.69 12.61
CA LEU A 131 11.75 6.08 12.36
C LEU A 131 12.70 7.02 13.12
N GLU A 132 13.03 6.72 14.36
CA GLU A 132 13.98 7.49 15.19
C GLU A 132 15.40 7.51 14.60
N GLY A 133 15.83 6.39 14.00
CA GLY A 133 17.12 6.31 13.30
C GLY A 133 17.23 7.24 12.08
N ARG A 134 16.10 7.69 11.51
CA ARG A 134 16.04 8.60 10.35
C ARG A 134 15.87 10.05 10.84
N ARG A 135 17.00 10.66 11.23
CA ARG A 135 17.15 11.96 11.93
C ARG A 135 16.49 13.24 11.33
N GLU A 136 15.64 13.17 10.31
CA GLU A 136 15.06 14.38 9.68
C GLU A 136 13.53 14.41 9.55
N HIS A 137 12.80 13.33 9.84
CA HIS A 137 11.33 13.33 9.77
C HIS A 137 10.72 12.52 10.92
N PHE A 138 10.68 13.11 12.11
CA PHE A 138 10.01 12.49 13.26
C PHE A 138 8.50 12.47 13.02
N MET A 139 7.95 11.31 12.67
CA MET A 139 6.51 11.09 12.70
C MET A 139 6.08 11.00 14.17
N PRO A 140 5.16 11.85 14.66
CA PRO A 140 4.65 11.75 16.03
C PRO A 140 4.19 10.32 16.36
N ILE A 141 4.59 9.80 17.52
CA ILE A 141 4.19 8.47 18.01
C ILE A 141 2.66 8.29 17.98
N THR A 142 1.89 9.37 18.21
CA THR A 142 0.43 9.37 18.12
C THR A 142 -0.11 9.05 16.73
N LEU A 143 0.57 9.47 15.66
CA LEU A 143 0.20 9.12 14.29
C LEU A 143 0.57 7.66 13.97
N LEU A 144 1.66 7.14 14.53
CA LEU A 144 2.00 5.72 14.40
C LEU A 144 0.96 4.84 15.10
N GLN A 145 0.56 5.19 16.33
CA GLN A 145 -0.50 4.48 17.06
C GLN A 145 -1.79 4.41 16.24
N SER A 146 -2.25 5.54 15.69
CA SER A 146 -3.47 5.58 14.89
C SER A 146 -3.44 4.66 13.65
N GLN A 147 -2.24 4.40 13.10
CA GLN A 147 -2.07 3.48 11.98
C GLN A 147 -2.16 2.02 12.42
N TYR A 148 -1.62 1.66 13.58
CA TYR A 148 -1.80 0.32 14.15
C TYR A 148 -3.26 0.09 14.57
N ASP A 149 -3.93 1.11 15.12
CA ASP A 149 -5.36 1.04 15.46
C ASP A 149 -6.24 0.86 14.20
N THR A 150 -5.79 1.39 13.05
CA THR A 150 -6.47 1.27 11.74
C THR A 150 -6.09 -0.01 10.99
N LEU A 151 -4.98 -0.65 11.35
CA LEU A 151 -4.44 -1.79 10.63
C LEU A 151 -5.33 -3.02 10.86
N GLU A 152 -5.94 -3.47 9.79
CA GLU A 152 -6.61 -4.75 9.67
C GLU A 152 -5.66 -5.66 8.86
N PRO A 153 -4.88 -6.56 9.51
CA PRO A 153 -3.98 -7.45 8.80
C PRO A 153 -4.69 -8.19 7.66
N PRO A 154 -4.02 -8.45 6.52
CA PRO A 154 -4.62 -9.26 5.47
C PRO A 154 -4.83 -10.69 5.96
N GLU A 155 -5.97 -11.25 5.58
CA GLU A 155 -6.40 -12.60 5.96
C GLU A 155 -7.00 -13.32 4.75
N GLU A 156 -7.12 -14.64 4.80
CA GLU A 156 -7.82 -15.40 3.76
C GLU A 156 -9.26 -14.87 3.57
N PRO A 157 -9.78 -14.77 2.34
CA PRO A 157 -9.25 -15.29 1.08
C PRO A 157 -8.37 -14.29 0.30
N GLU A 158 -7.84 -13.25 0.93
CA GLU A 158 -6.92 -12.33 0.26
C GLU A 158 -5.63 -13.06 -0.13
N ASN A 159 -5.07 -12.76 -1.31
CA ASN A 159 -3.79 -13.32 -1.73
C ASN A 159 -2.66 -12.46 -1.13
N PHE A 160 -2.05 -12.93 -0.04
CA PHE A 160 -1.02 -12.17 0.66
C PHE A 160 0.15 -13.03 1.14
N ILE A 161 1.29 -12.38 1.34
CA ILE A 161 2.41 -12.90 2.13
C ILE A 161 2.75 -11.89 3.23
N THR A 162 3.16 -12.40 4.39
CA THR A 162 3.62 -11.57 5.50
C THR A 162 5.13 -11.66 5.61
N VAL A 163 5.80 -10.51 5.56
CA VAL A 163 7.26 -10.42 5.68
C VAL A 163 7.60 -9.60 6.91
N ASN A 164 8.44 -10.17 7.80
CA ASN A 164 8.88 -9.49 9.00
C ASN A 164 9.83 -8.34 8.63
N VAL A 165 9.46 -7.12 9.02
CA VAL A 165 10.26 -5.95 8.71
C VAL A 165 11.62 -5.99 9.41
N GLU A 166 11.78 -6.65 10.56
CA GLU A 166 13.05 -6.72 11.32
C GLU A 166 14.24 -7.20 10.50
N LYS A 167 13.98 -7.99 9.45
CA LYS A 167 14.99 -8.44 8.48
C LYS A 167 15.66 -7.27 7.76
N GLY A 168 16.86 -7.51 7.24
CA GLY A 168 17.50 -6.59 6.32
C GLY A 168 16.71 -6.48 5.01
N VAL A 169 16.75 -5.31 4.34
CA VAL A 169 16.01 -5.12 3.07
C VAL A 169 16.36 -6.20 2.05
N ALA A 170 17.63 -6.58 1.92
CA ALA A 170 18.05 -7.63 0.99
C ALA A 170 17.36 -9.00 1.27
N GLU A 171 17.15 -9.36 2.53
CA GLU A 171 16.43 -10.57 2.92
C GLU A 171 14.94 -10.46 2.63
N ILE A 172 14.33 -9.31 2.92
CA ILE A 172 12.92 -9.03 2.58
C ILE A 172 12.70 -9.21 1.08
N ILE A 173 13.59 -8.68 0.24
CA ILE A 173 13.53 -8.86 -1.21
C ILE A 173 13.64 -10.34 -1.59
N ALA A 174 14.57 -11.08 -0.99
CA ALA A 174 14.76 -12.50 -1.25
C ALA A 174 13.54 -13.35 -0.86
N ASP A 175 12.80 -12.96 0.19
CA ASP A 175 11.56 -13.62 0.59
C ASP A 175 10.41 -13.39 -0.39
N ILE A 176 10.37 -12.22 -1.04
CA ILE A 176 9.26 -11.81 -1.92
C ILE A 176 9.42 -12.36 -3.34
N VAL A 177 10.64 -12.37 -3.88
CA VAL A 177 10.92 -12.74 -5.28
C VAL A 177 10.34 -14.10 -5.70
N PRO A 178 10.38 -15.18 -4.89
CA PRO A 178 9.80 -16.48 -5.26
C PRO A 178 8.29 -16.44 -5.56
N PHE A 179 7.59 -15.42 -5.10
CA PHE A 179 6.15 -15.25 -5.37
C PHE A 179 5.87 -14.42 -6.63
N THR A 180 6.91 -13.99 -7.36
CA THR A 180 6.82 -13.13 -8.55
C THR A 180 7.11 -13.86 -9.86
N GLU A 181 7.35 -15.17 -9.79
CA GLU A 181 7.62 -16.07 -10.93
C GLU A 181 6.34 -16.65 -11.54
#